data_AF-W7TC20-F1
#
_entry.id   AF-W7TC20-F1
#
_cell.length_a   1.000
_cell.length_b   1.000
_cell.length_c   1.000
_cell.angle_alpha   90.00
_cell.angle_beta   90.00
_cell.angle_gamma   90.00
#
_symmetry.space_group_name_H-M   'P 1'
#
loop_
_entity.id
_entity.type
_entity.pdbx_description
1 polymer ?
#
loop_
_entity_poly.entity_id
_entity_poly.type
_entity_poly.pdbx_seq_one_letter_code
_entity_poly.pdbx_strand_id
1 'polypeptide(L)'
;GVRPDAGQAAAGRRAAVPGRERPPDPGAGRGDVVPDRQIVLLLITVGLLFAAQWYLVGATNRLVNTGLVVASTAAVIGLLWTAAAMTAVTLHLDSARKDGSDQVAVLVQARFAAVQARADETLTLVVRGNGQSYQTDYLTAANRLGGRDGSQGLLGQARAMATDPSVQTALDNAIRAQQAWMTVHRRIRDADDAGQYNQAVQASIGASASSSGTLFADLDHNLVSALDTARTAFNRQASAADSALILLRPGLIVIAVLIGVASGWGIWQRFREYW
;
A
#
# COMPACT_ATOMS: atom_id res chain seq x y z
N GLY A 1 10.29 -55.26 -47.94
CA GLY A 1 9.88 -55.47 -46.55
C GLY A 1 9.78 -54.12 -45.88
N VAL A 2 8.55 -53.63 -45.75
CA VAL A 2 8.19 -52.33 -45.18
C VAL A 2 8.52 -52.31 -43.69
N ARG A 3 9.22 -51.28 -43.20
CA ARG A 3 9.31 -50.96 -41.76
C ARG A 3 8.40 -49.74 -41.48
N PRO A 4 7.51 -49.82 -40.48
CA PRO A 4 6.47 -48.82 -40.26
C PRO A 4 6.97 -47.62 -39.44
N ASP A 5 6.22 -46.53 -39.62
CA ASP A 5 6.35 -45.21 -39.02
C ASP A 5 6.32 -45.22 -37.49
N ALA A 6 7.26 -44.51 -36.87
CA ALA A 6 7.24 -44.15 -35.45
C ALA A 6 6.80 -42.67 -35.25
N GLY A 7 5.99 -42.15 -36.18
CA GLY A 7 5.23 -40.93 -35.98
C GLY A 7 3.84 -41.28 -35.45
N GLN A 8 3.69 -41.46 -34.14
CA GLN A 8 2.43 -41.41 -33.34
C GLN A 8 2.59 -42.21 -32.04
N ALA A 9 3.42 -41.74 -31.10
CA ALA A 9 3.42 -42.25 -29.72
C ALA A 9 3.99 -41.24 -28.73
N ALA A 10 3.52 -39.99 -28.78
CA ALA A 10 3.73 -39.03 -27.69
C ALA A 10 2.58 -38.00 -27.62
N ALA A 11 1.37 -38.44 -27.95
CA ALA A 11 0.16 -37.72 -27.61
C ALA A 11 -0.35 -38.26 -26.27
N GLY A 12 -0.27 -37.45 -25.21
CA GLY A 12 -1.00 -37.75 -23.97
C GLY A 12 -0.18 -37.90 -22.69
N ARG A 13 0.73 -36.96 -22.39
CA ARG A 13 1.04 -36.62 -20.99
C ARG A 13 1.07 -35.10 -20.83
N ARG A 14 -0.14 -34.53 -20.73
CA ARG A 14 -0.33 -33.19 -20.18
C ARG A 14 0.10 -33.24 -18.73
N ALA A 15 1.23 -32.61 -18.41
CA ALA A 15 1.60 -32.30 -17.05
C ALA A 15 0.46 -31.51 -16.41
N ALA A 16 -0.12 -32.06 -15.34
CA ALA A 16 -1.02 -31.32 -14.47
C ALA A 16 -0.19 -30.20 -13.83
N VAL A 17 -0.45 -28.96 -14.24
CA VAL A 17 0.12 -27.76 -13.61
C VAL A 17 -0.65 -27.54 -12.30
N PRO A 18 -0.02 -27.68 -11.11
CA PRO A 18 -0.63 -27.24 -9.87
C PRO A 18 -0.43 -25.73 -9.77
N GLY A 19 -1.51 -24.96 -9.83
CA GLY A 19 -1.44 -23.50 -9.65
C GLY A 19 -2.23 -22.66 -10.67
N ARG A 20 -3.35 -23.16 -11.22
CA ARG A 20 -4.34 -22.24 -11.81
C ARG A 20 -5.16 -21.63 -10.69
N GLU A 21 -4.67 -20.51 -10.17
CA GLU A 21 -5.49 -19.61 -9.37
C GLU A 21 -6.69 -19.17 -10.22
N ARG A 22 -7.90 -19.32 -9.67
CA ARG A 22 -9.12 -18.83 -10.30
C ARG A 22 -8.98 -17.32 -10.51
N PRO A 23 -9.43 -16.76 -11.65
CA PRO A 23 -9.53 -15.31 -11.76
C PRO A 23 -10.42 -14.78 -10.62
N PRO A 24 -10.06 -13.66 -9.99
CA PRO A 24 -10.87 -13.07 -8.94
C PRO A 24 -12.26 -12.76 -9.52
N ASP A 25 -13.27 -13.28 -8.83
CA ASP A 25 -14.68 -13.14 -9.18
C ASP A 25 -15.05 -11.63 -9.19
N PRO A 26 -15.41 -11.01 -10.33
CA PRO A 26 -15.64 -9.56 -10.40
C PRO A 26 -16.93 -9.10 -9.70
N GLY A 27 -17.64 -10.00 -9.02
CA GLY A 27 -18.92 -9.72 -8.35
C GLY A 27 -19.02 -10.13 -6.88
N ALA A 28 -18.00 -10.74 -6.28
CA ALA A 28 -18.11 -11.27 -4.92
C ALA A 28 -17.67 -10.24 -3.86
N GLY A 29 -18.61 -9.37 -3.48
CA GLY A 29 -18.49 -8.56 -2.28
C GLY A 29 -18.04 -7.12 -2.52
N ARG A 30 -18.86 -6.33 -3.23
CA ARG A 30 -19.16 -4.97 -2.75
C ARG A 30 -19.85 -5.11 -1.39
N GLY A 31 -19.10 -5.54 -0.39
CA GLY A 31 -19.46 -5.36 1.00
C GLY A 31 -19.11 -3.92 1.26
N ASP A 32 -20.12 -3.07 1.16
CA ASP A 32 -20.11 -1.71 1.65
C ASP A 32 -19.20 -1.68 2.87
N VAL A 33 -18.07 -0.97 2.77
CA VAL A 33 -17.24 -0.66 3.93
C VAL A 33 -18.24 -0.09 4.92
N VAL A 34 -18.49 -0.80 6.02
CA VAL A 34 -19.63 -0.57 6.90
C VAL A 34 -19.21 0.46 7.97
N PRO A 35 -19.35 1.79 7.77
CA PRO A 35 -19.28 2.75 8.88
C PRO A 35 -20.35 2.45 9.93
N ASP A 36 -21.37 1.67 9.55
CA ASP A 36 -22.56 1.36 10.32
C ASP A 36 -22.23 0.55 11.57
N ARG A 37 -21.27 -0.39 11.56
CA ARG A 37 -21.05 -1.27 12.74
C ARG A 37 -20.47 -0.52 13.93
N GLN A 38 -19.59 0.45 13.69
CA GLN A 38 -19.00 1.27 14.76
C GLN A 38 -19.99 2.31 15.27
N ILE A 39 -20.76 2.93 14.36
CA ILE A 39 -21.85 3.85 14.73
C ILE A 39 -22.95 3.12 15.49
N VAL A 40 -23.30 1.89 15.09
CA VAL A 40 -24.26 1.03 15.78
C VAL A 40 -23.75 0.64 17.16
N LEU A 41 -22.48 0.24 17.30
CA LEU A 41 -21.90 -0.06 18.62
C LEU A 41 -21.89 1.16 19.55
N LEU A 42 -21.57 2.35 18.99
CA LEU A 42 -21.59 3.61 19.72
C LEU A 42 -23.02 3.98 20.14
N LEU A 43 -24.00 3.87 19.24
CA LEU A 43 -25.42 4.09 19.53
C LEU A 43 -25.96 3.11 20.56
N ILE A 44 -25.57 1.83 20.50
CA ILE A 44 -25.95 0.82 21.49
C ILE A 44 -25.36 1.18 22.86
N THR A 45 -24.10 1.61 22.91
CA THR A 45 -23.44 1.97 24.17
C THR A 45 -24.07 3.21 24.80
N VAL A 46 -24.36 4.25 23.99
CA VAL A 46 -25.09 5.44 24.43
C VAL A 46 -26.51 5.07 24.89
N GLY A 47 -27.20 4.19 24.17
CA GLY A 47 -28.53 3.69 24.54
C GLY A 47 -28.54 2.91 25.86
N LEU A 48 -27.55 2.05 26.09
CA LEU A 48 -27.37 1.31 27.35
C LEU A 48 -27.10 2.25 28.53
N LEU A 49 -26.30 3.29 28.33
CA LEU A 49 -26.06 4.33 29.34
C LEU A 49 -27.34 5.11 29.67
N PHE A 50 -28.09 5.51 28.65
CA PHE A 50 -29.35 6.22 28.85
C PHE A 50 -30.38 5.34 29.57
N ALA A 51 -30.48 4.06 29.20
CA ALA A 51 -31.34 3.08 29.87
C ALA A 51 -30.94 2.84 31.32
N ALA A 52 -29.64 2.75 31.61
CA ALA A 52 -29.13 2.62 32.98
C ALA A 52 -29.48 3.85 33.83
N GLN A 53 -29.33 5.06 33.27
CA GLN A 53 -29.73 6.29 33.96
C GLN A 53 -31.23 6.36 34.21
N TRP A 54 -32.04 5.98 33.23
CA TRP A 54 -33.50 6.00 33.37
C TRP A 54 -33.97 4.99 34.41
N TYR A 55 -33.37 3.79 34.43
CA TYR A 55 -33.66 2.77 35.44
C TYR A 55 -33.27 3.24 36.85
N LEU A 56 -32.11 3.90 37.01
CA LEU A 56 -31.66 4.44 38.29
C LEU A 56 -32.54 5.59 38.81
N VAL A 57 -32.93 6.53 37.94
CA VAL A 57 -33.84 7.65 38.30
C VAL A 57 -35.23 7.13 38.65
N GLY A 58 -35.73 6.13 37.91
CA GLY A 58 -37.02 5.49 38.18
C GLY A 58 -37.04 4.66 39.46
N ALA A 59 -35.93 4.01 39.80
CA ALA A 59 -35.84 3.14 40.97
C ALA A 59 -35.67 3.88 42.32
N THR A 60 -35.18 5.13 42.33
CA THR A 60 -34.83 5.83 43.58
C THR A 60 -35.67 7.05 43.97
N ASN A 61 -36.53 7.57 43.09
CA ASN A 61 -37.59 8.56 43.38
C ASN A 61 -37.26 9.69 44.39
N ARG A 62 -35.99 10.09 44.51
CA ARG A 62 -35.50 11.17 45.37
C ARG A 62 -34.33 11.90 44.68
N LEU A 63 -34.56 13.19 44.47
CA LEU A 63 -33.65 14.30 44.18
C LEU A 63 -32.31 13.92 43.52
N VAL A 64 -32.24 14.26 42.23
CA VAL A 64 -31.06 14.24 41.35
C VAL A 64 -29.76 14.46 42.12
N ASN A 65 -29.02 13.38 42.35
CA ASN A 65 -27.70 13.44 42.96
C ASN A 65 -26.72 14.05 41.94
N THR A 66 -26.31 15.29 42.18
CA THR A 66 -25.40 16.06 41.32
C THR A 66 -24.11 15.29 41.02
N GLY A 67 -23.63 14.46 41.96
CA GLY A 67 -22.45 13.61 41.76
C GLY A 67 -22.64 12.54 40.68
N LEU A 68 -23.85 11.98 40.56
CA LEU A 68 -24.19 10.95 39.57
C LEU A 68 -24.31 11.57 38.16
N VAL A 69 -24.80 12.81 38.06
CA VAL A 69 -24.83 13.59 36.82
C VAL A 69 -23.42 13.92 36.34
N VAL A 70 -22.54 14.35 37.25
CA VAL A 70 -21.12 14.65 36.92
C VAL A 70 -20.39 13.39 36.47
N ALA A 71 -20.55 12.26 37.18
CA ALA A 71 -19.94 10.99 36.81
C ALA A 71 -20.42 10.51 35.42
N SER A 72 -21.70 10.67 35.12
CA SER A 72 -22.28 10.27 33.83
C SER A 72 -21.83 11.19 32.69
N THR A 73 -21.73 12.50 32.94
CA THR A 73 -21.22 13.47 31.96
C THR A 73 -19.74 13.18 31.64
N ALA A 74 -18.94 12.86 32.65
CA ALA A 74 -17.55 12.45 32.47
C ALA A 74 -17.42 11.13 31.67
N ALA A 75 -18.31 10.17 31.90
CA ALA A 75 -18.35 8.91 31.14
C ALA A 75 -18.72 9.14 29.66
N VAL A 76 -19.69 10.02 29.38
CA VAL A 76 -20.06 10.39 28.00
C VAL A 76 -18.92 11.12 27.28
N ILE A 77 -18.25 12.05 27.97
CA ILE A 77 -17.07 12.73 27.42
C ILE A 77 -15.95 11.72 27.11
N GLY A 78 -15.72 10.75 28.01
CA GLY A 78 -14.74 9.70 27.79
C GLY A 78 -15.07 8.82 26.59
N LEU A 79 -16.34 8.43 26.43
CA LEU A 79 -16.80 7.67 25.27
C LEU A 79 -16.63 8.44 23.96
N LEU A 80 -17.01 9.72 23.93
CA LEU A 80 -16.82 10.58 22.77
C LEU A 80 -15.33 10.75 22.43
N TRP A 81 -14.48 10.88 23.45
CA TRP A 81 -13.02 10.98 23.29
C TRP A 81 -12.41 9.69 22.72
N THR A 82 -12.77 8.52 23.27
CA THR A 82 -12.29 7.22 22.76
C THR A 82 -12.81 6.96 21.34
N ALA A 83 -14.06 7.31 21.04
CA ALA A 83 -14.63 7.19 19.71
C ALA A 83 -13.91 8.09 18.69
N ALA A 84 -13.65 9.35 19.05
CA ALA A 84 -12.90 10.28 18.20
C ALA A 84 -11.48 9.77 17.92
N ALA A 85 -10.80 9.25 18.94
CA ALA A 85 -9.46 8.70 18.76
C ALA A 85 -9.45 7.39 17.97
N MET A 86 -10.44 6.51 18.17
CA MET A 86 -10.60 5.29 17.37
C MET A 86 -10.85 5.63 15.90
N THR A 87 -11.65 6.68 15.63
CA THR A 87 -11.92 7.19 14.29
C THR A 87 -10.66 7.78 13.64
N ALA A 88 -9.87 8.53 14.41
CA ALA A 88 -8.57 9.01 13.94
C ALA A 88 -7.64 7.84 13.59
N VAL A 89 -7.59 6.81 14.44
CA VAL A 89 -6.78 5.59 14.18
C VAL A 89 -7.27 4.83 12.95
N THR A 90 -8.58 4.62 12.76
CA THR A 90 -9.10 3.90 11.59
C THR A 90 -8.91 4.66 10.29
N LEU A 91 -9.10 5.98 10.27
CA LEU A 91 -8.82 6.81 9.08
C LEU A 91 -7.34 6.75 8.67
N HIS A 92 -6.42 6.71 9.63
CA HIS A 92 -4.98 6.59 9.35
C HIS A 92 -4.57 5.15 8.97
N LEU A 93 -5.24 4.13 9.51
CA LEU A 93 -4.95 2.72 9.19
C LEU A 93 -5.44 2.32 7.80
N ASP A 94 -6.60 2.81 7.35
CA ASP A 94 -7.11 2.50 6.00
C ASP A 94 -6.25 3.17 4.91
N SER A 95 -5.79 4.41 5.12
CA SER A 95 -4.82 5.08 4.24
C SER A 95 -3.43 4.43 4.28
N ALA A 96 -2.94 4.01 5.46
CA ALA A 96 -1.62 3.38 5.58
C ALA A 96 -1.54 2.00 4.90
N ARG A 97 -2.64 1.22 4.92
CA ARG A 97 -2.67 -0.15 4.34
C ARG A 97 -2.90 -0.15 2.83
N LYS A 98 -3.76 0.73 2.31
CA LYS A 98 -4.13 0.74 0.87
C LYS A 98 -3.22 1.63 0.03
N ASP A 99 -2.70 2.74 0.57
CA ASP A 99 -1.98 3.73 -0.25
C ASP A 99 -0.44 3.69 -0.07
N GLY A 100 0.07 3.26 1.10
CA GLY A 100 1.49 3.37 1.42
C GLY A 100 2.32 2.10 1.20
N SER A 101 1.96 0.99 1.85
CA SER A 101 2.80 -0.24 1.84
C SER A 101 2.84 -0.94 0.49
N ASP A 102 1.68 -1.05 -0.16
CA ASP A 102 1.55 -1.79 -1.42
C ASP A 102 2.18 -1.01 -2.57
N GLN A 103 1.99 0.31 -2.60
CA GLN A 103 2.64 1.18 -3.57
C GLN A 103 4.17 1.12 -3.46
N VAL A 104 4.71 1.19 -2.23
CA VAL A 104 6.16 1.05 -1.98
C VAL A 104 6.66 -0.32 -2.45
N ALA A 105 5.92 -1.40 -2.18
CA ALA A 105 6.29 -2.74 -2.61
C ALA A 105 6.35 -2.87 -4.15
N VAL A 106 5.36 -2.31 -4.86
CA VAL A 106 5.33 -2.30 -6.33
C VAL A 106 6.48 -1.45 -6.90
N LEU A 107 6.76 -0.28 -6.34
CA LEU A 107 7.88 0.58 -6.76
C LEU A 107 9.24 -0.11 -6.58
N VAL A 108 9.45 -0.81 -5.46
CA VAL A 108 10.67 -1.60 -5.23
C VAL A 108 10.80 -2.72 -6.26
N GLN A 109 9.71 -3.44 -6.55
CA GLN A 109 9.71 -4.48 -7.59
C GLN A 109 9.99 -3.89 -8.98
N ALA A 110 9.44 -2.72 -9.30
CA ALA A 110 9.69 -2.03 -10.57
C ALA A 110 11.18 -1.69 -10.71
N ARG A 111 11.78 -1.09 -9.67
CA ARG A 111 13.20 -0.78 -9.68
C ARG A 111 14.08 -2.02 -9.81
N PHE A 112 13.74 -3.10 -9.10
CA PHE A 112 14.47 -4.37 -9.23
C PHE A 112 14.40 -4.92 -10.66
N ALA A 113 13.21 -4.91 -11.29
CA ALA A 113 13.05 -5.34 -12.68
C ALA A 113 13.85 -4.46 -13.65
N ALA A 114 13.91 -3.14 -13.43
CA ALA A 114 14.70 -2.22 -14.23
C ALA A 114 16.21 -2.52 -14.14
N VAL A 115 16.73 -2.70 -12.91
CA VAL A 115 18.15 -3.03 -12.68
C VAL A 115 18.50 -4.40 -13.28
N GLN A 116 17.61 -5.40 -13.14
CA GLN A 116 17.78 -6.70 -13.75
C GLN A 116 17.85 -6.60 -15.28
N ALA A 117 16.88 -5.91 -15.90
CA ALA A 117 16.89 -5.67 -17.33
C ALA A 117 18.18 -4.96 -17.79
N ARG A 118 18.67 -3.96 -17.04
CA ARG A 118 19.91 -3.27 -17.40
C ARG A 118 21.13 -4.20 -17.33
N ALA A 119 21.20 -5.07 -16.33
CA ALA A 119 22.25 -6.07 -16.23
C ALA A 119 22.22 -7.01 -17.45
N ASP A 120 21.05 -7.56 -17.77
CA ASP A 120 20.87 -8.47 -18.91
C ASP A 120 21.20 -7.78 -20.24
N GLU A 121 20.74 -6.55 -20.47
CA GLU A 121 21.06 -5.76 -21.65
C GLU A 121 22.57 -5.63 -21.86
N THR A 122 23.31 -5.26 -20.81
CA THR A 122 24.77 -5.10 -20.93
C THR A 122 25.47 -6.43 -21.23
N LEU A 123 24.97 -7.53 -20.68
CA LEU A 123 25.50 -8.87 -20.94
C LEU A 123 25.22 -9.36 -22.37
N THR A 124 24.18 -8.85 -23.05
CA THR A 124 23.94 -9.16 -24.49
C THR A 124 25.14 -8.79 -25.36
N LEU A 125 25.85 -7.70 -25.05
CA LEU A 125 27.00 -7.23 -25.83
C LEU A 125 28.33 -7.86 -25.38
N VAL A 126 28.43 -8.29 -24.12
CA VAL A 126 29.66 -8.84 -23.55
C VAL A 126 29.83 -10.32 -23.94
N VAL A 127 28.76 -11.10 -23.89
CA VAL A 127 28.83 -12.57 -24.07
C VAL A 127 28.64 -12.95 -25.53
N ARG A 128 29.74 -13.00 -26.28
CA ARG A 128 29.76 -13.45 -27.68
C ARG A 128 29.38 -14.94 -27.77
N GLY A 129 28.20 -15.23 -28.32
CA GLY A 129 27.70 -16.58 -28.58
C GLY A 129 26.55 -17.06 -27.69
N ASN A 130 26.28 -16.40 -26.55
CA ASN A 130 25.11 -16.69 -25.69
C ASN A 130 24.27 -15.43 -25.36
N GLY A 131 24.42 -14.35 -26.15
CA GLY A 131 23.64 -13.12 -25.98
C GLY A 131 22.12 -13.33 -26.08
N GLN A 132 21.67 -14.40 -26.73
CA GLN A 132 20.24 -14.69 -26.89
C GLN A 132 19.51 -15.05 -25.58
N SER A 133 20.20 -15.69 -24.62
CA SER A 133 19.62 -15.93 -23.30
C SER A 133 19.37 -14.60 -22.58
N TYR A 134 20.39 -13.76 -22.52
CA TYR A 134 20.29 -12.43 -21.92
C TYR A 134 19.28 -11.53 -22.63
N GLN A 135 19.11 -11.67 -23.94
CA GLN A 135 18.06 -10.97 -24.66
C GLN A 135 16.66 -11.40 -24.21
N THR A 136 16.47 -12.69 -23.98
CA THR A 136 15.20 -13.24 -23.50
C THR A 136 14.90 -12.78 -22.07
N ASP A 137 15.92 -12.77 -21.21
CA ASP A 137 15.82 -12.31 -19.83
C ASP A 137 15.54 -10.80 -19.77
N TYR A 138 16.23 -10.00 -20.59
CA TYR A 138 15.95 -8.58 -20.78
C TYR A 138 14.48 -8.33 -21.16
N LEU A 139 13.99 -9.01 -22.20
CA LEU A 139 12.61 -8.82 -22.66
C LEU A 139 11.60 -9.22 -21.59
N THR A 140 11.89 -10.27 -20.82
CA THR A 140 11.05 -10.71 -19.70
C THR A 140 10.99 -9.64 -18.60
N ALA A 141 12.14 -9.13 -18.18
CA ALA A 141 12.24 -8.10 -17.15
C ALA A 141 11.62 -6.76 -17.61
N ALA A 142 11.90 -6.32 -18.85
CA ALA A 142 11.33 -5.11 -19.43
C ALA A 142 9.80 -5.18 -19.58
N ASN A 143 9.28 -6.34 -19.99
CA ASN A 143 7.84 -6.57 -20.10
C ASN A 143 7.17 -6.64 -18.72
N ARG A 144 7.81 -7.22 -17.70
CA ARG A 144 7.34 -7.15 -16.32
C ARG A 144 7.32 -5.71 -15.79
N LEU A 145 8.32 -4.91 -16.16
CA LEU A 145 8.45 -3.53 -15.72
C LEU A 145 7.36 -2.62 -16.30
N GLY A 146 7.25 -2.52 -17.63
CA GLY A 146 6.37 -1.56 -18.30
C GLY A 146 5.44 -2.15 -19.35
N GLY A 147 5.52 -3.46 -19.63
CA GLY A 147 4.86 -4.07 -20.77
C GLY A 147 5.44 -3.62 -22.12
N ARG A 148 4.65 -3.75 -23.19
CA ARG A 148 5.05 -3.32 -24.55
C ARG A 148 5.16 -1.81 -24.70
N ASP A 149 4.27 -1.06 -24.05
CA ASP A 149 4.13 0.38 -24.24
C ASP A 149 4.67 1.18 -23.05
N GLY A 150 5.37 0.56 -22.11
CA GLY A 150 5.91 1.21 -20.90
C GLY A 150 4.86 1.58 -19.83
N SER A 151 3.57 1.58 -20.15
CA SER A 151 2.47 1.98 -19.26
C SER A 151 1.72 0.83 -18.59
N GLN A 152 2.13 -0.42 -18.83
CA GLN A 152 1.57 -1.61 -18.22
C GLN A 152 2.52 -2.15 -17.14
N GLY A 153 2.35 -3.41 -16.73
CA GLY A 153 3.24 -4.05 -15.77
C GLY A 153 3.30 -3.31 -14.42
N LEU A 154 4.49 -3.32 -13.81
CA LEU A 154 4.73 -2.70 -12.50
C LEU A 154 4.63 -1.17 -12.56
N LEU A 155 5.08 -0.52 -13.64
CA LEU A 155 4.95 0.94 -13.82
C LEU A 155 3.49 1.37 -13.90
N GLY A 156 2.69 0.65 -14.71
CA GLY A 156 1.25 0.90 -14.81
C GLY A 156 0.52 0.67 -13.49
N GLN A 157 0.86 -0.41 -12.78
CA GLN A 157 0.28 -0.71 -11.47
C GLN A 157 0.64 0.38 -10.45
N ALA A 158 1.92 0.78 -10.35
CA ALA A 158 2.35 1.85 -9.46
C ALA A 158 1.65 3.18 -9.79
N ARG A 159 1.45 3.47 -11.09
CA ARG A 159 0.79 4.70 -11.55
C ARG A 159 -0.69 4.75 -11.22
N ALA A 160 -1.37 3.60 -11.27
CA ALA A 160 -2.77 3.46 -10.88
C ALA A 160 -2.97 3.58 -9.35
N MET A 161 -1.99 3.15 -8.56
CA MET A 161 -1.98 3.30 -7.10
C MET A 161 -1.62 4.71 -6.63
N ALA A 162 -0.97 5.52 -7.48
CA ALA A 162 -0.47 6.83 -7.08
C ALA A 162 -1.58 7.87 -6.92
N THR A 163 -1.77 8.35 -5.69
CA THR A 163 -2.66 9.48 -5.36
C THR A 163 -1.92 10.81 -5.26
N ASP A 164 -0.64 10.80 -4.85
CA ASP A 164 0.20 12.00 -4.75
C ASP A 164 0.62 12.51 -6.15
N PRO A 165 0.33 13.78 -6.51
CA PRO A 165 0.68 14.35 -7.81
C PRO A 165 2.18 14.32 -8.16
N SER A 166 3.05 14.41 -7.16
CA SER A 166 4.50 14.35 -7.36
C SER A 166 4.95 12.93 -7.72
N VAL A 167 4.37 11.92 -7.07
CA VAL A 167 4.60 10.50 -7.40
C VAL A 167 4.06 10.17 -8.78
N GLN A 168 2.87 10.69 -9.13
CA GLN A 168 2.31 10.54 -10.48
C GLN A 168 3.24 11.12 -11.55
N THR A 169 3.77 12.33 -11.33
CA THR A 169 4.68 12.99 -12.27
C THR A 169 5.99 12.20 -12.45
N ALA A 170 6.57 11.73 -11.34
CA ALA A 170 7.77 10.88 -11.39
C ALA A 170 7.52 9.58 -12.15
N LEU A 171 6.38 8.92 -11.93
CA LEU A 171 6.00 7.72 -12.67
C LEU A 171 5.74 7.98 -14.15
N ASP A 172 5.13 9.10 -14.52
CA ASP A 172 4.92 9.49 -15.92
C ASP A 172 6.26 9.74 -16.64
N ASN A 173 7.24 10.33 -15.95
CA ASN A 173 8.61 10.45 -16.44
C ASN A 173 9.30 9.07 -16.58
N ALA A 174 9.16 8.19 -15.59
CA ALA A 174 9.71 6.84 -15.63
C ALA A 174 9.16 6.04 -16.82
N ILE A 175 7.84 6.13 -17.09
CA ILE A 175 7.20 5.48 -18.24
C ILE A 175 7.80 5.97 -19.56
N ARG A 176 8.01 7.29 -19.71
CA ARG A 176 8.66 7.86 -20.91
C ARG A 176 10.10 7.39 -21.06
N ALA A 177 10.87 7.38 -19.97
CA ALA A 177 12.25 6.91 -19.98
C ALA A 177 12.34 5.42 -20.35
N GLN A 178 11.44 4.57 -19.83
CA GLN A 178 11.33 3.16 -20.19
C GLN A 178 11.06 2.97 -21.70
N GLN A 179 10.10 3.71 -22.27
CA GLN A 179 9.77 3.63 -23.70
C GLN A 179 10.96 4.04 -24.58
N ALA A 180 11.66 5.11 -24.21
CA ALA A 180 12.85 5.58 -24.90
C ALA A 180 13.97 4.53 -24.80
N TRP A 181 14.20 3.98 -23.61
CA TRP A 181 15.20 2.94 -23.37
C TRP A 181 14.93 1.68 -24.19
N MET A 182 13.69 1.18 -24.23
CA MET A 182 13.30 0.03 -25.06
C MET A 182 13.48 0.30 -26.57
N THR A 183 13.35 1.56 -26.99
CA THR A 183 13.59 1.96 -28.39
C THR A 183 15.08 1.94 -28.71
N VAL A 184 15.92 2.43 -27.81
CA VAL A 184 17.39 2.40 -27.99
C VAL A 184 17.91 0.97 -27.89
N HIS A 185 17.39 0.15 -26.98
CA HIS A 185 17.74 -1.26 -26.88
C HIS A 185 17.52 -2.01 -28.19
N ARG A 186 16.37 -1.79 -28.86
CA ARG A 186 16.13 -2.38 -30.19
C ARG A 186 17.21 -1.97 -31.21
N ARG A 187 17.60 -0.70 -31.23
CA ARG A 187 18.69 -0.21 -32.09
C ARG A 187 20.05 -0.84 -31.76
N ILE A 188 20.32 -1.07 -30.47
CA ILE A 188 21.53 -1.77 -30.03
C ILE A 188 21.55 -3.19 -30.58
N ARG A 189 20.42 -3.92 -30.49
CA ARG A 189 20.29 -5.27 -31.02
C ARG A 189 20.39 -5.32 -32.54
N ASP A 190 19.73 -4.40 -33.24
CA ASP A 190 19.82 -4.31 -34.71
C ASP A 190 21.27 -4.05 -35.16
N ALA A 191 22.00 -3.18 -34.47
CA ALA A 191 23.41 -2.90 -34.77
C ALA A 191 24.32 -4.09 -34.44
N ASP A 192 24.10 -4.77 -33.31
CA ASP A 192 24.86 -5.96 -32.92
C ASP A 192 24.65 -7.12 -33.91
N ASP A 193 23.40 -7.38 -34.30
CA ASP A 193 23.02 -8.42 -35.27
C ASP A 193 23.53 -8.12 -36.69
N ALA A 194 23.71 -6.83 -37.03
CA ALA A 194 24.34 -6.38 -38.27
C ALA A 194 25.88 -6.38 -38.22
N GLY A 195 26.49 -6.79 -37.11
CA GLY A 195 27.95 -6.81 -36.91
C GLY A 195 28.57 -5.42 -36.63
N GLN A 196 27.76 -4.39 -36.41
CA GLN A 196 28.18 -3.01 -36.15
C GLN A 196 28.49 -2.78 -34.67
N TYR A 197 29.38 -3.61 -34.10
CA TYR A 197 29.64 -3.67 -32.65
C TYR A 197 29.98 -2.31 -32.01
N ASN A 198 30.81 -1.48 -32.66
CA ASN A 198 31.16 -0.16 -32.14
C ASN A 198 29.94 0.77 -31.99
N GLN A 199 28.97 0.68 -32.91
CA GLN A 199 27.74 1.44 -32.83
C GLN A 199 26.84 0.92 -31.70
N ALA A 200 26.73 -0.40 -31.57
CA ALA A 200 25.97 -1.03 -30.49
C ALA A 200 26.53 -0.66 -29.10
N VAL A 201 27.85 -0.70 -28.92
CA VAL A 201 28.52 -0.29 -27.68
C VAL A 201 28.32 1.20 -27.42
N GLN A 202 28.49 2.06 -28.42
CA GLN A 202 28.29 3.51 -28.25
C GLN A 202 26.84 3.84 -27.86
N ALA A 203 25.86 3.16 -28.45
CA ALA A 203 24.46 3.32 -28.07
C ALA A 203 24.16 2.76 -26.67
N SER A 204 24.89 1.73 -26.22
CA SER A 204 24.68 1.10 -24.91
C SER A 204 25.30 1.86 -23.72
N ILE A 205 26.56 2.28 -23.85
CA ILE A 205 27.36 2.86 -22.76
C ILE A 205 27.91 4.27 -23.07
N GLY A 206 27.55 4.86 -24.22
CA GLY A 206 27.97 6.22 -24.55
C GLY A 206 27.38 7.28 -23.61
N ALA A 207 27.98 8.47 -23.61
CA ALA A 207 27.56 9.59 -22.76
C ALA A 207 26.49 10.50 -23.40
N SER A 208 25.91 10.11 -24.54
CA SER A 208 24.85 10.90 -25.17
C SER A 208 23.56 10.84 -24.37
N ALA A 209 22.76 11.91 -24.38
CA ALA A 209 21.43 11.93 -23.74
C ALA A 209 20.49 10.81 -24.22
N SER A 210 20.70 10.30 -25.43
CA SER A 210 19.95 9.20 -26.03
C SER A 210 20.62 7.84 -25.88
N SER A 211 21.67 7.69 -25.06
CA SER A 211 22.27 6.38 -24.82
C SER A 211 21.37 5.56 -23.91
N SER A 212 21.47 4.25 -24.05
CA SER A 212 20.73 3.31 -23.21
C SER A 212 21.07 3.50 -21.72
N GLY A 213 22.35 3.74 -21.40
CA GLY A 213 22.78 4.02 -20.03
C GLY A 213 22.18 5.29 -19.42
N THR A 214 22.11 6.38 -20.19
CA THR A 214 21.51 7.64 -19.70
C THR A 214 20.01 7.49 -19.52
N LEU A 215 19.31 6.86 -20.46
CA LEU A 215 17.86 6.63 -20.36
C LEU A 215 17.49 5.71 -19.19
N PHE A 216 18.32 4.68 -18.93
CA PHE A 216 18.17 3.85 -17.74
C PHE A 216 18.39 4.66 -16.45
N ALA A 217 19.40 5.54 -16.41
CA ALA A 217 19.66 6.38 -15.24
C ALA A 217 18.48 7.34 -14.97
N ASP A 218 17.87 7.91 -16.02
CA ASP A 218 16.67 8.74 -15.90
C ASP A 218 15.47 7.93 -15.36
N LEU A 219 15.28 6.71 -15.85
CA LEU A 219 14.27 5.79 -15.32
C LEU A 219 14.49 5.47 -13.84
N ASP A 220 15.71 5.07 -13.45
CA ASP A 220 16.04 4.73 -12.06
C ASP A 220 15.86 5.94 -11.14
N HIS A 221 16.29 7.12 -11.57
CA HIS A 221 16.14 8.36 -10.81
C HIS A 221 14.67 8.67 -10.52
N ASN A 222 13.79 8.56 -11.52
CA ASN A 222 12.36 8.79 -11.34
C ASN A 222 11.70 7.73 -10.45
N LEU A 223 12.11 6.46 -10.55
CA LEU A 223 11.65 5.40 -9.65
C LEU A 223 12.08 5.63 -8.19
N VAL A 224 13.32 6.06 -7.97
CA VAL A 224 13.83 6.42 -6.64
C VAL A 224 13.09 7.63 -6.08
N SER A 225 12.89 8.67 -6.89
CA SER A 225 12.12 9.86 -6.48
C SER A 225 10.69 9.53 -6.07
N ALA A 226 10.00 8.69 -6.85
CA ALA A 226 8.67 8.19 -6.51
C ALA A 226 8.67 7.38 -5.20
N LEU A 227 9.66 6.50 -5.01
CA LEU A 227 9.81 5.64 -3.84
C LEU A 227 10.08 6.45 -2.56
N ASP A 228 10.98 7.43 -2.61
CA ASP A 228 11.31 8.27 -1.45
C ASP A 228 10.13 9.15 -1.03
N THR A 229 9.39 9.67 -2.01
CA THR A 229 8.15 10.43 -1.75
C THR A 229 7.09 9.55 -1.10
N ALA A 230 6.84 8.36 -1.66
CA ALA A 230 5.87 7.41 -1.10
C ALA A 230 6.24 6.97 0.33
N ARG A 231 7.53 6.67 0.58
CA ARG A 231 8.05 6.35 1.93
C ARG A 231 7.88 7.50 2.90
N THR A 232 8.14 8.73 2.47
CA THR A 232 8.00 9.92 3.32
C THR A 232 6.53 10.18 3.67
N ALA A 233 5.61 9.94 2.75
CA ALA A 233 4.17 10.00 3.01
C ALA A 233 3.74 8.91 4.01
N PHE A 234 4.20 7.66 3.81
CA PHE A 234 3.92 6.55 4.73
C PHE A 234 4.45 6.80 6.14
N ASN A 235 5.70 7.25 6.28
CA ASN A 235 6.31 7.53 7.58
C ASN A 235 5.58 8.66 8.33
N ARG A 236 5.11 9.69 7.62
CA ARG A 236 4.29 10.76 8.22
C ARG A 236 2.93 10.26 8.71
N GLN A 237 2.28 9.39 7.95
CA GLN A 237 1.00 8.79 8.38
C GLN A 237 1.19 7.86 9.59
N ALA A 238 2.27 7.06 9.59
CA ALA A 238 2.61 6.17 10.70
C ALA A 238 2.92 6.96 11.98
N SER A 239 3.69 8.06 11.90
CA SER A 239 4.01 8.88 13.07
C SER A 239 2.80 9.67 13.58
N ALA A 240 1.90 10.10 12.71
CA ALA A 240 0.63 10.73 13.10
C ALA A 240 -0.28 9.73 13.85
N ALA A 241 -0.35 8.48 13.39
CA ALA A 241 -1.08 7.41 14.06
C ALA A 241 -0.49 7.10 15.45
N ASP A 242 0.85 7.02 15.56
CA ASP A 242 1.52 6.80 16.84
C ASP A 242 1.32 7.98 17.82
N SER A 243 1.39 9.22 17.32
CA SER A 243 1.13 10.43 18.12
C SER A 243 -0.31 10.46 18.65
N ALA A 244 -1.29 10.04 17.84
CA ALA A 244 -2.69 9.94 18.28
C ALA A 244 -2.87 8.93 19.42
N LEU A 245 -2.12 7.81 19.42
CA LEU A 245 -2.12 6.81 20.48
C LEU A 245 -1.40 7.30 21.75
N ILE A 246 -0.37 8.13 21.61
CA ILE A 246 0.33 8.76 22.74
C ILE A 246 -0.59 9.74 23.47
N LEU A 247 -1.39 10.56 22.77
CA LEU A 247 -2.37 11.46 23.41
C LEU A 247 -3.50 10.70 24.12
N LEU A 248 -3.78 9.46 23.72
CA LEU A 248 -4.84 8.65 24.31
C LEU A 248 -4.56 8.28 25.78
N ARG A 249 -3.31 7.96 26.11
CA ARG A 249 -2.92 7.50 27.46
C ARG A 249 -3.13 8.54 28.57
N PRO A 250 -2.59 9.78 28.47
CA PRO A 250 -2.84 10.78 29.49
C PRO A 250 -4.32 11.20 29.52
N GLY A 251 -5.01 11.22 28.37
CA GLY A 251 -6.44 11.51 28.31
C GLY A 251 -7.28 10.54 29.15
N LEU A 252 -7.04 9.23 29.02
CA LEU A 252 -7.73 8.22 29.82
C LEU A 252 -7.40 8.32 31.31
N ILE A 253 -6.15 8.64 31.66
CA ILE A 253 -5.75 8.85 33.06
C ILE A 253 -6.50 10.04 33.67
N VAL A 254 -6.55 11.18 32.95
CA VAL A 254 -7.27 12.38 33.42
C VAL A 254 -8.76 12.09 33.59
N ILE A 255 -9.38 11.39 32.63
CA ILE A 255 -10.79 11.00 32.73
C ILE A 255 -11.04 10.06 33.92
N ALA A 256 -10.17 9.05 34.13
CA ALA A 256 -10.29 8.13 35.25
C ALA A 256 -10.16 8.85 36.61
N VAL A 257 -9.22 9.80 36.71
CA VAL A 257 -9.06 10.64 37.91
C VAL A 257 -10.29 11.49 38.15
N LEU A 258 -10.84 12.13 37.12
CA LEU A 258 -12.07 12.94 37.23
C LEU A 258 -13.27 12.10 37.68
N ILE A 259 -13.44 10.89 37.13
CA ILE A 259 -14.49 9.96 37.56
C ILE A 259 -14.30 9.57 39.02
N GLY A 260 -13.07 9.25 39.43
CA GLY A 260 -12.75 8.88 40.81
C GLY A 260 -13.05 10.00 41.81
N VAL A 261 -12.62 11.23 41.50
CA VAL A 261 -12.85 12.42 42.34
C VAL A 261 -14.35 12.75 42.43
N ALA A 262 -15.08 12.74 41.31
CA ALA A 262 -16.51 13.03 41.29
C ALA A 262 -17.32 11.98 42.07
N SER A 263 -16.96 10.70 41.93
CA SER A 263 -17.62 9.60 42.65
C SER A 263 -17.35 9.70 44.16
N GLY A 264 -16.11 9.97 44.56
CA GLY A 264 -15.74 10.16 45.97
C GLY A 264 -16.46 11.35 46.61
N TRP A 265 -16.56 12.48 45.89
CA TRP A 265 -17.27 13.67 46.38
C TRP A 265 -18.76 13.41 46.59
N GLY A 266 -19.41 12.70 45.66
CA GLY A 266 -20.82 12.33 45.78
C GLY A 266 -21.12 11.41 46.97
N ILE A 267 -20.19 10.50 47.30
CA ILE A 267 -20.30 9.63 48.48
C ILE A 267 -20.08 10.44 49.76
N TRP A 268 -19.09 11.34 49.79
CA TRP A 268 -18.79 12.17 50.95
C TRP A 268 -19.93 13.13 51.32
N GLN A 269 -20.58 13.72 50.33
CA GLN A 269 -21.74 14.59 50.52
C GLN A 269 -22.90 13.85 51.21
N ARG A 270 -23.05 12.55 50.94
CA ARG A 270 -24.06 11.67 51.55
C ARG A 270 -23.78 11.37 53.03
N PHE A 271 -22.52 11.26 53.45
CA PHE A 271 -22.18 11.04 54.86
C PHE A 271 -22.46 12.26 55.74
N ARG A 272 -22.43 13.46 55.16
CA ARG A 272 -22.68 14.71 55.87
C ARG A 272 -24.17 15.00 56.11
N GLU A 273 -25.07 14.18 55.57
CA GLU A 273 -26.52 14.26 55.82
C GLU A 273 -26.97 13.40 57.00
N TYR A 274 -26.12 12.51 57.51
CA TYR A 274 -26.45 11.56 58.59
C TYR A 274 -25.78 11.90 59.94
N TRP A 275 -25.08 13.03 60.00
CA TRP A 275 -24.45 13.60 61.18
C TRP A 275 -24.91 15.04 61.34
#